data_AF-A0A1J1LGB4-F1
#
_entry.id   AF-A0A1J1LGB4-F1
#
_cell.length_a   1.000
_cell.length_b   1.000
_cell.length_c   1.000
_cell.angle_alpha   90.00
_cell.angle_beta   90.00
_cell.angle_gamma   90.00
#
_symmetry.space_group_name_H-M   'P 1'
#
loop_
_entity.id
_entity.type
_entity.pdbx_description
1 polymer ?
#
loop_
_entity_poly.entity_id
_entity_poly.type
_entity_poly.pdbx_seq_one_letter_code
_entity_poly.pdbx_strand_id
1 'polypeptide(L)'
;MATELEEYIDLIAERATALGGTALGTARMAIADTIIPEFPLDLANDKDYVVALADRYAPYAKMVREAIDQTGALGDADTADLYTEISRAIDKRLWFLEAHLQGN
;
A
#
# COMPACT_ATOMS: atom_id res chain seq x y z
N MET A 1 -2.56 -4.63 10.85
CA MET A 1 -2.43 -4.35 9.41
C MET A 1 -3.33 -3.18 9.03
N ALA A 2 -4.65 -3.24 9.23
CA ALA A 2 -5.55 -2.12 8.92
C ALA A 2 -5.16 -0.78 9.59
N THR A 3 -4.97 -0.76 10.91
CA THR A 3 -4.56 0.47 11.64
C THR A 3 -3.24 1.08 11.15
N GLU A 4 -2.28 0.25 10.77
CA GLU A 4 -1.00 0.69 10.21
C GLU A 4 -1.20 1.33 8.82
N LEU A 5 -2.14 0.82 8.01
CA LEU A 5 -2.48 1.44 6.73
C LEU A 5 -3.20 2.78 6.90
N GLU A 6 -4.03 2.95 7.94
CA GLU A 6 -4.69 4.23 8.25
C GLU A 6 -3.68 5.33 8.52
N GLU A 7 -2.60 5.03 9.28
CA GLU A 7 -1.50 5.98 9.51
C GLU A 7 -0.80 6.37 8.20
N TYR A 8 -0.60 5.44 7.27
CA TYR A 8 0.01 5.74 5.96
C TYR A 8 -0.89 6.56 5.05
N ILE A 9 -2.20 6.32 5.08
CA ILE A 9 -3.20 7.12 4.35
C ILE A 9 -3.11 8.58 4.81
N ASP A 10 -3.05 8.80 6.12
CA ASP A 10 -2.96 10.13 6.71
C ASP A 10 -1.64 10.83 6.34
N LEU A 11 -0.49 10.16 6.53
CA LEU A 11 0.82 10.70 6.15
C LEU A 11 0.89 11.11 4.67
N ILE A 12 0.34 10.30 3.77
CA ILE A 12 0.31 10.60 2.33
C ILE A 12 -0.63 11.78 2.04
N ALA A 13 -1.80 11.83 2.67
CA ALA A 13 -2.75 12.93 2.50
C ALA A 13 -2.17 14.25 3.01
N GLU A 14 -1.58 14.26 4.20
CA GLU A 14 -0.89 15.42 4.76
C GLU A 14 0.28 15.86 3.87
N ARG A 15 1.12 14.93 3.38
CA ARG A 15 2.21 15.28 2.46
C ARG A 15 1.69 15.90 1.16
N ALA A 16 0.62 15.36 0.58
CA ALA A 16 0.01 15.92 -0.62
C ALA A 16 -0.47 17.36 -0.39
N THR A 17 -1.12 17.63 0.75
CA THR A 17 -1.55 19.00 1.09
C THR A 17 -0.39 19.95 1.41
N ALA A 18 0.67 19.45 2.07
CA ALA A 18 1.88 20.24 2.35
C ALA A 18 2.60 20.69 1.07
N LEU A 19 2.52 19.89 0.00
CA LEU A 19 3.02 20.24 -1.34
C LEU A 19 2.06 21.15 -2.14
N GLY A 20 0.97 21.63 -1.53
CA GLY A 20 -0.03 22.49 -2.16
C GLY A 20 -1.10 21.74 -2.96
N GLY A 21 -1.16 20.41 -2.85
CA GLY A 21 -2.19 19.58 -3.45
C GLY A 21 -3.49 19.52 -2.65
N THR A 22 -4.49 18.79 -3.17
CA THR A 22 -5.73 18.47 -2.47
C THR A 22 -5.83 16.97 -2.26
N ALA A 23 -5.94 16.53 -1.01
CA ALA A 23 -6.18 15.12 -0.69
C ALA A 23 -7.63 14.74 -1.04
N LEU A 24 -7.80 13.71 -1.88
CA LEU A 24 -9.10 13.17 -2.27
C LEU A 24 -9.44 11.96 -1.39
N GLY A 25 -10.57 12.00 -0.69
CA GLY A 25 -10.85 11.04 0.40
C GLY A 25 -12.16 10.26 0.31
N THR A 26 -12.98 10.44 -0.73
CA THR A 26 -14.25 9.69 -0.81
C THR A 26 -14.02 8.26 -1.29
N ALA A 27 -14.83 7.31 -0.82
CA ALA A 27 -14.76 5.92 -1.27
C ALA A 27 -14.85 5.77 -2.80
N ARG A 28 -15.65 6.61 -3.48
CA ARG A 28 -15.76 6.58 -4.95
C ARG A 28 -14.48 7.03 -5.65
N MET A 29 -13.78 8.01 -5.09
CA MET A 29 -12.47 8.46 -5.62
C MET A 29 -11.43 7.35 -5.43
N ALA A 30 -11.36 6.76 -4.24
CA ALA A 30 -10.43 5.66 -3.97
C ALA A 30 -10.64 4.46 -4.92
N ILE A 31 -11.90 4.09 -5.20
CA ILE A 31 -12.23 3.00 -6.13
C ILE A 31 -11.86 3.34 -7.58
N ALA A 32 -11.98 4.61 -7.99
CA ALA A 32 -11.67 5.02 -9.36
C ALA A 32 -10.17 4.97 -9.68
N ASP A 33 -9.33 5.23 -8.67
CA ASP A 33 -7.88 5.41 -8.85
C ASP A 33 -7.03 4.24 -8.31
N THR A 34 -7.63 3.26 -7.63
CA THR A 34 -6.89 2.15 -7.02
C THR A 34 -6.31 1.18 -8.04
N ILE A 35 -5.07 0.74 -7.81
CA ILE A 35 -4.45 -0.39 -8.52
C ILE A 35 -4.76 -1.74 -7.87
N ILE A 36 -5.37 -1.73 -6.68
CA ILE A 36 -5.58 -2.92 -5.86
C ILE A 36 -6.84 -3.65 -6.37
N PRO A 37 -6.74 -4.94 -6.74
CA PRO A 37 -7.90 -5.71 -7.16
C PRO A 37 -8.97 -5.81 -6.07
N GLU A 38 -10.24 -5.77 -6.49
CA GLU A 38 -11.39 -5.94 -5.60
C GLU A 38 -11.28 -7.25 -4.81
N PHE A 39 -11.59 -7.21 -3.51
CA PHE A 39 -11.47 -8.37 -2.63
C PHE A 39 -12.55 -9.42 -2.95
N PRO A 40 -12.20 -10.71 -3.12
CA PRO A 40 -13.17 -11.77 -3.41
C PRO A 40 -14.16 -11.94 -2.25
N LEU A 41 -15.44 -12.14 -2.59
CA LEU A 41 -16.52 -12.29 -1.60
C LEU A 41 -16.86 -13.76 -1.33
N ASP A 42 -16.32 -14.68 -2.11
CA ASP A 42 -16.65 -16.11 -2.15
C ASP A 42 -15.57 -17.01 -1.55
N LEU A 43 -14.74 -16.47 -0.64
CA LEU A 43 -13.68 -17.22 0.03
C LEU A 43 -14.23 -18.07 1.19
N ALA A 44 -13.87 -19.35 1.21
CA ALA A 44 -14.42 -20.33 2.16
C ALA A 44 -13.41 -20.86 3.20
N ASN A 45 -12.11 -20.72 2.98
CA ASN A 45 -11.09 -21.22 3.91
C ASN A 45 -9.97 -20.21 4.18
N ASP A 46 -9.32 -20.36 5.32
CA ASP A 46 -8.33 -19.42 5.84
C ASP A 46 -7.13 -19.21 4.90
N LYS A 47 -6.67 -20.27 4.20
CA LYS A 47 -5.54 -20.16 3.27
C LYS A 47 -5.89 -19.24 2.10
N ASP A 48 -7.10 -19.32 1.58
CA ASP A 48 -7.54 -18.46 0.46
C ASP A 48 -7.58 -16.99 0.87
N TYR A 49 -7.95 -16.67 2.13
CA TYR A 49 -7.88 -15.30 2.64
C TYR A 49 -6.44 -14.77 2.68
N VAL A 50 -5.48 -15.59 3.09
CA VAL A 50 -4.07 -15.21 3.13
C VAL A 50 -3.51 -14.99 1.73
N VAL A 51 -3.87 -15.85 0.76
CA VAL A 51 -3.54 -15.65 -0.66
C VAL A 51 -4.13 -14.34 -1.17
N ALA A 52 -5.42 -14.11 -0.91
CA ALA A 52 -6.08 -12.88 -1.35
C ALA A 52 -5.43 -11.62 -0.75
N LEU A 53 -4.98 -11.66 0.50
CA LEU A 53 -4.22 -10.55 1.08
C LEU A 53 -2.86 -10.38 0.41
N ALA A 54 -2.09 -11.46 0.20
CA ALA A 54 -0.78 -11.40 -0.45
C ALA A 54 -0.87 -10.82 -1.87
N ASP A 55 -1.85 -11.26 -2.65
CA ASP A 55 -2.12 -10.78 -4.02
C ASP A 55 -2.42 -9.28 -4.09
N ARG A 56 -2.89 -8.68 -3.00
CA ARG A 56 -3.23 -7.24 -2.91
C ARG A 56 -2.09 -6.43 -2.32
N TYR A 57 -1.35 -6.99 -1.38
CA TYR A 57 -0.13 -6.38 -0.85
C TYR A 57 0.99 -6.31 -1.89
N ALA A 58 1.13 -7.33 -2.75
CA ALA A 58 2.18 -7.37 -3.77
C ALA A 58 2.20 -6.19 -4.76
N PRO A 59 1.09 -5.85 -5.46
CA PRO A 59 1.06 -4.69 -6.35
C PRO A 59 1.23 -3.37 -5.60
N TYR A 60 0.68 -3.26 -4.38
CA TYR A 60 0.86 -2.07 -3.55
C TYR A 60 2.32 -1.86 -3.16
N ALA A 61 3.00 -2.91 -2.69
CA ALA A 61 4.42 -2.87 -2.33
C ALA A 61 5.29 -2.44 -3.52
N LYS A 62 5.00 -3.00 -4.70
CA LYS A 62 5.67 -2.63 -5.95
C LYS A 62 5.47 -1.15 -6.28
N MET A 63 4.22 -0.67 -6.23
CA MET A 63 3.90 0.73 -6.51
C MET A 63 4.63 1.68 -5.57
N VAL A 64 4.71 1.38 -4.27
CA VAL A 64 5.43 2.25 -3.32
C VAL A 64 6.92 2.29 -3.65
N ARG A 65 7.56 1.18 -4.03
CA ARG A 65 8.96 1.18 -4.48
C ARG A 65 9.17 2.03 -5.73
N GLU A 66 8.28 1.90 -6.72
CA GLU A 66 8.33 2.73 -7.94
C GLU A 66 8.13 4.22 -7.60
N ALA A 67 7.32 4.53 -6.58
CA ALA A 67 7.11 5.90 -6.13
C ALA A 67 8.37 6.51 -5.48
N ILE A 68 9.21 5.71 -4.80
CA ILE A 68 10.52 6.15 -4.29
C ILE A 68 11.43 6.60 -5.44
N ASP A 69 11.51 5.80 -6.51
CA ASP A 69 12.32 6.14 -7.68
C ASP A 69 11.81 7.42 -8.37
N GLN A 70 10.48 7.56 -8.47
CA GLN A 70 9.86 8.74 -9.08
C GLN A 70 10.12 10.02 -8.27
N THR A 71 9.92 10.00 -6.96
CA THR A 71 10.17 11.17 -6.11
C THR A 71 11.66 11.50 -6.05
N GLY A 72 12.53 10.49 -6.06
CA GLY A 72 13.98 10.67 -6.23
C GLY A 72 14.34 11.37 -7.53
N ALA A 73 13.75 10.96 -8.67
CA ALA A 73 13.96 11.61 -9.96
C ALA A 73 13.43 13.06 -10.02
N LEU A 74 12.40 13.37 -9.23
CA LEU A 74 11.84 14.72 -9.08
C LEU A 74 12.63 15.59 -8.08
N GLY A 75 13.62 15.03 -7.38
CA GLY A 75 14.39 15.73 -6.36
C GLY A 75 13.62 15.95 -5.04
N ASP A 76 12.52 15.24 -4.83
CA ASP A 76 11.70 15.32 -3.62
C ASP A 76 12.14 14.26 -2.59
N ALA A 77 13.23 14.58 -1.89
CA ALA A 77 13.86 13.67 -0.93
C ALA A 77 12.95 13.30 0.26
N ASP A 78 12.13 14.24 0.74
CA ASP A 78 11.25 14.00 1.89
C ASP A 78 10.11 13.03 1.52
N THR A 79 9.49 13.19 0.34
CA THR A 79 8.45 12.24 -0.11
C THR A 79 9.07 10.87 -0.43
N ALA A 80 10.30 10.83 -0.97
CA ALA A 80 11.04 9.58 -1.15
C ALA A 80 11.31 8.87 0.18
N ASP A 81 11.69 9.60 1.23
CA ASP A 81 11.91 9.02 2.57
C ASP A 81 10.60 8.48 3.18
N LEU A 82 9.50 9.24 3.06
CA LEU A 82 8.16 8.80 3.46
C LEU A 82 7.76 7.49 2.75
N TYR A 83 7.92 7.40 1.43
CA TYR A 83 7.65 6.15 0.72
C TYR A 83 8.62 5.03 1.09
N THR A 84 9.87 5.35 1.43
CA THR A 84 10.84 4.37 1.91
C THR A 84 10.39 3.76 3.24
N GLU A 85 9.88 4.57 4.18
CA GLU A 85 9.29 4.07 5.42
C GLU A 85 8.12 3.10 5.16
N ILE A 86 7.15 3.54 4.36
CA ILE A 86 5.98 2.74 4.01
C ILE A 86 6.41 1.43 3.32
N SER A 87 7.35 1.50 2.36
CA SER A 87 7.81 0.30 1.62
C SER A 87 8.35 -0.78 2.54
N ARG A 88 9.16 -0.41 3.55
CA ARG A 88 9.74 -1.37 4.50
C ARG A 88 8.66 -2.09 5.31
N ALA A 89 7.62 -1.38 5.71
CA ALA A 89 6.51 -1.97 6.45
C ALA A 89 5.67 -2.89 5.56
N ILE A 90 5.30 -2.44 4.36
CA ILE A 90 4.48 -3.21 3.43
C ILE A 90 5.21 -4.46 2.93
N ASP A 91 6.50 -4.39 2.64
CA ASP A 91 7.29 -5.56 2.26
C ASP A 91 7.41 -6.58 3.39
N LYS A 92 7.56 -6.11 4.64
CA LYS A 92 7.55 -6.99 5.81
C LYS A 92 6.20 -7.71 5.96
N ARG A 93 5.10 -7.01 5.71
CA ARG A 93 3.75 -7.59 5.74
C ARG A 93 3.53 -8.61 4.64
N LEU A 94 3.95 -8.29 3.41
CA LEU A 94 3.90 -9.23 2.29
C LEU A 94 4.69 -10.50 2.61
N TRP A 95 5.93 -10.36 3.11
CA TRP A 95 6.74 -11.49 3.54
C TRP A 95 6.03 -12.35 4.60
N PHE A 96 5.40 -11.76 5.62
CA PHE A 96 4.66 -12.54 6.62
C PHE A 96 3.52 -13.35 6.02
N LEU A 97 2.78 -12.80 5.06
CA LEU A 97 1.70 -13.50 4.36
C LEU A 97 2.25 -14.66 3.52
N GLU A 98 3.29 -14.40 2.73
CA GLU A 98 3.92 -15.42 1.88
C GLU A 98 4.59 -16.53 2.70
N ALA A 99 5.26 -16.19 3.81
CA ALA A 99 5.87 -17.16 4.71
C ALA A 99 4.83 -18.07 5.36
N HIS A 100 3.65 -17.53 5.71
CA HIS A 100 2.55 -18.32 6.25
C HIS A 100 2.00 -19.36 5.24
N LEU A 101 2.08 -19.06 3.95
CA LEU A 101 1.68 -19.97 2.88
C LEU A 101 2.74 -21.04 2.59
N GLN A 102 4.04 -20.72 2.76
CA GLN A 102 5.14 -21.67 2.56
C GLN A 102 5.33 -22.65 3.74
N GLY A 103 5.02 -22.21 4.96
CA GLY A 103 5.20 -23.00 6.18
C GLY A 103 4.11 -24.04 6.46
N ASN A 104 3.12 -24.19 5.57
CA ASN A 104 1.95 -25.06 5.74
C ASN A 104 1.69 -26.01 4.57
#